data_AF-A0A949ZKU3-F1
#
_entry.id   AF-A0A949ZKU3-F1
#
_cell.length_a   1.000
_cell.length_b   1.000
_cell.length_c   1.000
_cell.angle_alpha   90.00
_cell.angle_beta   90.00
_cell.angle_gamma   90.00
#
_symmetry.space_group_name_H-M   'P 1'
#
loop_
_entity.id
_entity.type
_entity.pdbx_description
1 polymer ?
#
loop_
_entity_poly.entity_id
_entity_poly.type
_entity_poly.pdbx_seq_one_letter_code
_entity_poly.pdbx_strand_id
1 'polypeptide(L)'
;LRRVDYGDFYFDVSDLETRDGQTLGVVSRHRMRNLPPTGDSRTGSLHRLALSDYQSVAEPCAFLYDSELNTVVFQRSPQVSPSAFTRLVNWAADTSFVFLPVLNEDAMTRLERLHNPRRFVLTVASPHAGEYFEDLDSGLKGLAGFVREMAATRVRLELSVPAARSHSLSKDAILHAVGALFDRLDDERLEKLEVDGEDEAGNNQAVDFIDGQFRGHEAMAETAPRHTDVSLLKESIQRTFQASRIHLASQLRPQAA
;
A
#
# COMPACT_ATOMS: atom_id res chain seq x y z
N LEU A 1 -4.68 -23.26 -6.98
CA LEU A 1 -3.60 -22.25 -7.04
C LEU A 1 -4.23 -20.87 -6.89
N ARG A 2 -3.78 -20.05 -5.94
CA ARG A 2 -4.18 -18.64 -5.84
C ARG A 2 -3.14 -17.79 -6.59
N ARG A 3 -3.33 -17.61 -7.90
CA ARG A 3 -2.40 -16.92 -8.80
C ARG A 3 -3.10 -15.79 -9.53
N VAL A 4 -2.49 -14.61 -9.57
CA VAL A 4 -2.92 -13.51 -10.45
C VAL A 4 -1.88 -13.30 -11.52
N ASP A 5 -2.28 -13.47 -12.79
CA ASP A 5 -1.41 -13.42 -13.96
C ASP A 5 -1.43 -12.04 -14.62
N TYR A 6 -0.24 -11.51 -14.92
CA TYR A 6 -0.01 -10.23 -15.60
C TYR A 6 0.74 -10.41 -16.94
N GLY A 7 0.79 -11.64 -17.47
CA GLY A 7 1.44 -12.02 -18.72
C GLY A 7 2.93 -12.30 -18.55
N ASP A 8 3.71 -11.28 -18.18
CA ASP A 8 5.17 -11.41 -18.04
C ASP A 8 5.62 -11.89 -16.65
N PHE A 9 4.74 -11.75 -15.66
CA PHE A 9 4.90 -12.24 -14.30
C PHE A 9 3.54 -12.60 -13.70
N TYR A 10 3.55 -13.32 -12.59
CA TYR A 10 2.37 -13.54 -11.78
C TYR A 10 2.68 -13.35 -10.31
N PHE A 11 1.65 -13.11 -9.49
CA PHE A 11 1.77 -13.14 -8.04
C PHE A 11 1.13 -14.39 -7.47
N ASP A 12 1.73 -14.93 -6.41
CA ASP A 12 1.13 -15.97 -5.59
C ASP A 12 1.26 -15.66 -4.09
N VAL A 13 0.53 -16.43 -3.28
CA VAL A 13 0.67 -16.46 -1.84
C VAL A 13 0.96 -17.90 -1.41
N SER A 14 2.01 -18.06 -0.61
CA SER A 14 2.53 -19.35 -0.14
C SER A 14 2.92 -19.29 1.34
N ASP A 15 3.32 -20.46 1.87
CA ASP A 15 3.96 -20.61 3.19
C ASP A 15 3.15 -19.98 4.35
N LEU A 16 1.83 -20.14 4.30
CA LEU A 16 0.90 -19.62 5.29
C LEU A 16 0.99 -20.39 6.61
N GLU A 17 1.17 -19.65 7.69
CA GLU A 17 1.09 -20.14 9.07
C GLU A 17 0.12 -19.25 9.85
N THR A 18 -0.89 -19.87 10.45
CA THR A 18 -1.87 -19.17 11.30
C THR A 18 -1.73 -19.63 12.74
N ARG A 19 -1.49 -18.71 13.66
CA ARG A 19 -1.42 -18.95 15.12
C ARG A 19 -1.90 -17.72 15.88
N ASP A 20 -2.69 -17.91 16.93
CA ASP A 20 -3.12 -16.84 17.85
C ASP A 20 -3.73 -15.61 17.16
N GLY A 21 -4.57 -15.81 16.15
CA GLY A 21 -5.18 -14.70 15.38
C GLY A 21 -4.23 -14.00 14.40
N GLN A 22 -2.98 -14.45 14.31
CA GLN A 22 -2.01 -13.95 13.34
C GLN A 22 -1.86 -14.91 12.17
N THR A 23 -1.83 -14.39 10.96
CA THR A 23 -1.51 -15.14 9.73
C THR A 23 -0.24 -14.58 9.13
N LEU A 24 0.82 -15.37 9.17
CA LEU A 24 2.13 -15.06 8.60
C LEU A 24 2.29 -15.82 7.29
N GLY A 25 2.70 -15.13 6.24
CA GLY A 25 2.81 -15.73 4.91
C GLY A 25 3.84 -15.05 4.03
N VAL A 26 3.97 -15.58 2.82
CA VAL A 26 4.78 -14.98 1.77
C VAL A 26 3.88 -14.67 0.58
N VAL A 27 4.03 -13.46 0.04
CA VAL A 27 3.56 -13.10 -1.29
C VAL A 27 4.78 -12.99 -2.20
N SER A 28 4.74 -13.65 -3.35
CA SER A 28 5.89 -13.69 -4.27
C SER A 28 5.51 -13.16 -5.63
N ARG A 29 6.39 -12.34 -6.21
CA ARG A 29 6.34 -12.03 -7.65
C ARG A 29 7.16 -13.08 -8.40
N HIS A 30 6.55 -13.74 -9.37
CA HIS A 30 7.19 -14.78 -10.16
C HIS A 30 7.46 -14.30 -11.57
N ARG A 31 8.74 -14.26 -11.96
CA ARG A 31 9.16 -13.88 -13.31
C ARG A 31 9.56 -15.12 -14.11
N MET A 32 9.07 -15.21 -15.35
CA MET A 32 9.43 -16.28 -16.30
C MET A 32 10.21 -15.76 -17.52
N ARG A 33 10.15 -14.45 -17.79
CA ARG A 33 10.76 -13.81 -18.96
C ARG A 33 11.83 -12.81 -18.57
N ASN A 34 12.71 -12.48 -19.52
CA ASN A 34 13.78 -11.49 -19.35
C ASN A 34 14.65 -11.74 -18.10
N LEU A 35 14.86 -12.99 -17.70
CA LEU A 35 15.56 -13.38 -16.47
C LEU A 35 17.02 -12.89 -16.47
N PRO A 36 17.58 -12.52 -15.31
CA PRO A 36 18.97 -12.14 -15.25
C PRO A 36 19.85 -13.35 -15.63
N PRO A 37 20.99 -13.15 -16.28
CA PRO A 37 21.92 -14.24 -16.54
C PRO A 37 22.51 -14.77 -15.23
N THR A 38 22.98 -16.02 -15.25
CA THR A 38 23.88 -16.54 -14.22
C THR A 38 25.31 -16.16 -14.56
N GLY A 39 26.14 -15.98 -13.55
CA GLY A 39 27.57 -15.68 -13.72
C GLY A 39 28.44 -16.77 -13.10
N ASP A 40 29.48 -17.20 -13.80
CA ASP A 40 30.55 -17.98 -13.21
C ASP A 40 31.44 -17.05 -12.36
N SER A 41 31.48 -17.27 -11.05
CA SER A 41 32.22 -16.42 -10.11
C SER A 41 33.74 -16.48 -10.26
N ARG A 42 34.27 -17.49 -10.97
CA ARG A 42 35.71 -17.67 -11.21
C ARG A 42 36.16 -17.05 -12.53
N THR A 43 35.33 -17.16 -13.56
CA THR A 43 35.69 -16.71 -14.92
C THR A 43 35.04 -15.39 -15.31
N GLY A 44 33.99 -14.97 -14.60
CA GLY A 44 33.17 -13.80 -14.95
C GLY A 44 32.24 -14.02 -16.14
N SER A 45 32.19 -15.23 -16.70
CA SER A 45 31.36 -15.55 -17.87
C SER A 45 29.89 -15.50 -17.50
N LEU A 46 29.09 -14.86 -18.36
CA LEU A 46 27.64 -14.80 -18.21
C LEU A 46 26.97 -15.89 -19.06
N HIS A 47 26.02 -16.58 -18.45
CA HIS A 47 25.23 -17.63 -19.07
C HIS A 47 23.74 -17.33 -18.91
N ARG A 48 22.93 -17.83 -19.85
CA ARG A 48 21.48 -17.73 -19.71
C ARG A 48 21.03 -18.60 -18.54
N LEU A 49 20.21 -18.05 -17.64
CA LEU A 49 19.54 -18.83 -16.61
C LEU A 49 18.59 -19.83 -17.28
N ALA A 50 18.89 -21.13 -17.14
CA ALA A 50 18.05 -22.20 -17.65
C ALA A 50 17.05 -22.62 -16.58
N LEU A 51 15.76 -22.40 -16.84
CA LEU A 51 14.64 -22.87 -16.04
C LEU A 51 13.80 -23.85 -16.87
N SER A 52 13.14 -24.80 -16.24
CA SER A 52 12.12 -25.62 -16.89
C SER A 52 10.82 -24.83 -17.12
N ASP A 53 9.90 -25.39 -17.92
CA ASP A 53 8.61 -24.75 -18.23
C ASP A 53 7.72 -24.50 -17.00
N TYR A 54 8.00 -25.17 -15.89
CA TYR A 54 7.28 -25.06 -14.62
C TYR A 54 8.07 -24.34 -13.53
N GLN A 55 9.21 -23.74 -13.87
CA GLN A 55 10.05 -22.99 -12.95
C GLN A 55 10.00 -21.49 -13.26
N SER A 56 10.06 -20.70 -12.19
CA SER A 56 10.11 -19.25 -12.24
C SER A 56 11.10 -18.74 -11.20
N VAL A 57 11.59 -17.52 -11.39
CA VAL A 57 12.32 -16.81 -10.34
C VAL A 57 11.30 -16.11 -9.46
N ALA A 58 11.23 -16.54 -8.20
CA ALA A 58 10.36 -15.93 -7.20
C ALA A 58 11.11 -14.80 -6.46
N GLU A 59 10.43 -13.68 -6.29
CA GLU A 59 10.86 -12.54 -5.49
C GLU A 59 9.92 -12.44 -4.27
N PRO A 60 10.23 -13.15 -3.17
CA PRO A 60 9.33 -13.25 -2.03
C PRO A 60 9.31 -11.98 -1.18
N CYS A 61 8.16 -11.73 -0.57
CA CYS A 61 7.94 -10.68 0.41
C CYS A 61 7.06 -11.26 1.53
N ALA A 62 7.54 -11.19 2.78
CA ALA A 62 6.76 -11.65 3.92
C ALA A 62 5.68 -10.63 4.28
N PHE A 63 4.53 -11.15 4.71
CA PHE A 63 3.44 -10.35 5.28
C PHE A 63 2.92 -11.00 6.56
N LEU A 64 2.39 -10.18 7.46
CA LEU A 64 1.72 -10.62 8.68
C LEU A 64 0.38 -9.92 8.78
N TYR A 65 -0.70 -10.68 8.90
CA TYR A 65 -2.02 -10.20 9.26
C TYR A 65 -2.27 -10.47 10.75
N ASP A 66 -2.71 -9.48 11.51
CA ASP A 66 -3.17 -9.64 12.90
C ASP A 66 -4.67 -9.34 12.96
N SER A 67 -5.48 -10.35 13.31
CA SER A 67 -6.94 -10.24 13.32
C SER A 67 -7.50 -9.39 14.46
N GLU A 68 -6.74 -9.23 15.56
CA GLU A 68 -7.16 -8.39 16.69
C GLU A 68 -7.07 -6.91 16.31
N LEU A 69 -5.98 -6.53 15.64
CA LEU A 69 -5.76 -5.16 15.14
C LEU A 69 -6.36 -4.91 13.75
N ASN A 70 -6.88 -5.95 13.10
CA ASN A 70 -7.32 -5.93 11.70
C ASN A 70 -6.31 -5.24 10.75
N THR A 71 -5.03 -5.52 10.96
CA THR A 71 -3.93 -4.84 10.29
C THR A 71 -3.06 -5.84 9.53
N VAL A 72 -2.67 -5.49 8.30
CA VAL A 72 -1.64 -6.23 7.55
C VAL A 72 -0.35 -5.43 7.53
N VAL A 73 0.74 -6.09 7.89
CA VAL A 73 2.09 -5.56 7.83
C VAL A 73 2.83 -6.24 6.69
N PHE A 74 3.54 -5.44 5.90
CA PHE A 74 4.36 -5.91 4.79
C PHE A 74 5.83 -5.63 5.06
N GLN A 75 6.68 -6.56 4.66
CA GLN A 75 8.07 -6.23 4.48
C GLN A 75 8.21 -5.33 3.23
N ARG A 76 8.97 -4.23 3.34
CA ARG A 76 9.21 -3.34 2.20
C ARG A 76 9.94 -4.11 1.09
N SER A 77 9.33 -4.19 -0.09
CA SER A 77 9.92 -4.83 -1.26
C SER A 77 9.63 -4.00 -2.52
N PRO A 78 10.62 -3.79 -3.40
CA PRO A 78 10.38 -3.11 -4.68
C PRO A 78 9.55 -3.97 -5.65
N GLN A 79 9.41 -5.27 -5.39
CA GLN A 79 8.76 -6.22 -6.31
C GLN A 79 7.32 -6.54 -5.94
N VAL A 80 6.96 -6.37 -4.67
CA VAL A 80 5.62 -6.61 -4.17
C VAL A 80 5.16 -5.36 -3.44
N SER A 81 4.20 -4.65 -4.03
CA SER A 81 3.58 -3.48 -3.43
C SER A 81 2.28 -3.84 -2.70
N PRO A 82 1.87 -3.09 -1.67
CA PRO A 82 0.55 -3.23 -1.07
C PRO A 82 -0.59 -3.26 -2.09
N SER A 83 -0.59 -2.40 -3.13
CA SER A 83 -1.60 -2.45 -4.19
C SER A 83 -1.61 -3.77 -4.96
N ALA A 84 -0.43 -4.34 -5.26
CA ALA A 84 -0.34 -5.63 -5.92
C ALA A 84 -0.94 -6.75 -5.06
N PHE A 85 -0.73 -6.68 -3.74
CA PHE A 85 -1.32 -7.61 -2.79
C PHE A 85 -2.84 -7.40 -2.65
N THR A 86 -3.34 -6.16 -2.60
CA THR A 86 -4.78 -5.85 -2.64
C THR A 86 -5.46 -6.55 -3.81
N ARG A 87 -4.89 -6.43 -5.02
CA ARG A 87 -5.44 -7.06 -6.23
C ARG A 87 -5.47 -8.58 -6.10
N LEU A 88 -4.45 -9.18 -5.50
CA LEU A 88 -4.41 -10.63 -5.25
C LEU A 88 -5.50 -11.06 -4.27
N VAL A 89 -5.68 -10.33 -3.17
CA VAL A 89 -6.73 -10.61 -2.18
C VAL A 89 -8.11 -10.45 -2.83
N ASN A 90 -8.34 -9.36 -3.56
CA ASN A 90 -9.62 -9.10 -4.22
C ASN A 90 -9.98 -10.18 -5.22
N TRP A 91 -9.01 -10.60 -6.04
CA TRP A 91 -9.19 -11.70 -6.98
C TRP A 91 -9.47 -13.03 -6.26
N ALA A 92 -8.75 -13.33 -5.18
CA ALA A 92 -8.89 -14.60 -4.47
C ALA A 92 -10.18 -14.71 -3.65
N ALA A 93 -10.67 -13.59 -3.11
CA ALA A 93 -11.85 -13.52 -2.28
C ALA A 93 -13.12 -13.12 -3.04
N ASP A 94 -13.00 -12.82 -4.34
CA ASP A 94 -14.10 -12.30 -5.19
C ASP A 94 -14.84 -11.14 -4.52
N THR A 95 -14.08 -10.25 -3.89
CA THR A 95 -14.60 -9.10 -3.14
C THR A 95 -13.72 -7.88 -3.36
N SER A 96 -14.30 -6.70 -3.27
CA SER A 96 -13.54 -5.46 -3.28
C SER A 96 -13.07 -5.15 -1.86
N PHE A 97 -11.77 -5.28 -1.64
CA PHE A 97 -11.08 -4.86 -0.43
C PHE A 97 -10.01 -3.82 -0.80
N VAL A 98 -9.70 -2.92 0.14
CA VAL A 98 -8.69 -1.87 -0.05
C VAL A 98 -7.86 -1.77 1.22
N PHE A 99 -6.52 -1.80 1.11
CA PHE A 99 -5.66 -1.43 2.23
C PHE A 99 -5.63 0.09 2.38
N LEU A 100 -5.84 0.54 3.61
CA LEU A 100 -5.64 1.94 4.00
C LEU A 100 -4.35 2.03 4.82
N PRO A 101 -3.65 3.17 4.78
CA PRO A 101 -2.57 3.42 5.71
C PRO A 101 -3.10 3.34 7.15
N VAL A 102 -2.31 2.75 8.04
CA VAL A 102 -2.54 2.92 9.48
C VAL A 102 -2.24 4.38 9.79
N LEU A 103 -3.20 5.08 10.39
CA LEU A 103 -3.05 6.46 10.83
C LEU A 103 -2.67 6.52 12.31
N ASN A 104 -2.03 7.61 12.74
CA ASN A 104 -1.82 7.91 14.14
C ASN A 104 -3.17 8.19 14.85
N GLU A 105 -3.17 8.16 16.19
CA GLU A 105 -4.39 8.25 17.01
C GLU A 105 -5.22 9.52 16.69
N ASP A 106 -4.57 10.66 16.50
CA ASP A 106 -5.26 11.93 16.18
C ASP A 106 -5.92 11.89 14.79
N ALA A 107 -5.16 11.52 13.75
CA ALA A 107 -5.67 11.42 12.39
C ALA A 107 -6.75 10.34 12.25
N MET A 108 -6.61 9.20 12.93
CA MET A 108 -7.62 8.16 12.98
C MET A 108 -8.90 8.65 13.67
N THR A 109 -8.78 9.28 14.85
CA THR A 109 -9.93 9.84 15.57
C THR A 109 -10.68 10.87 14.73
N ARG A 110 -9.97 11.74 14.01
CA ARG A 110 -10.57 12.72 13.10
C ARG A 110 -11.26 12.03 11.93
N LEU A 111 -10.66 10.99 11.34
CA LEU A 111 -11.25 10.23 10.24
C LEU A 111 -12.52 9.49 10.68
N GLU A 112 -12.55 8.91 11.88
CA GLU A 112 -13.73 8.27 12.45
C GLU A 112 -14.87 9.26 12.67
N ARG A 113 -14.56 10.42 13.27
CA ARG A 113 -15.54 11.48 13.54
C ARG A 113 -16.06 12.16 12.30
N LEU A 114 -15.28 12.18 11.21
CA LEU A 114 -15.64 12.79 9.93
C LEU A 114 -16.89 12.11 9.35
N HIS A 115 -18.04 12.78 9.51
CA HIS A 115 -19.36 12.33 9.06
C HIS A 115 -19.73 12.90 7.71
N ASN A 116 -19.43 14.18 7.49
CA ASN A 116 -19.78 14.89 6.26
C ASN A 116 -18.51 15.39 5.56
N PRO A 117 -17.78 14.55 4.80
CA PRO A 117 -16.67 15.01 3.99
C PRO A 117 -17.15 16.10 3.02
N ARG A 118 -16.49 17.26 3.02
CA ARG A 118 -16.84 18.41 2.18
C ARG A 118 -15.79 18.71 1.13
N ARG A 119 -14.54 18.38 1.41
CA ARG A 119 -13.41 18.71 0.55
C ARG A 119 -12.42 17.55 0.50
N PHE A 120 -11.93 17.26 -0.70
CA PHE A 120 -10.83 16.33 -0.94
C PHE A 120 -9.78 17.05 -1.78
N VAL A 121 -8.52 17.01 -1.32
CA VAL A 121 -7.39 17.66 -1.98
C VAL A 121 -6.28 16.65 -2.21
N LEU A 122 -5.85 16.54 -3.47
CA LEU A 122 -4.67 15.79 -3.89
C LEU A 122 -3.72 16.75 -4.62
N THR A 123 -2.48 16.84 -4.16
CA THR A 123 -1.44 17.62 -4.84
C THR A 123 -0.23 16.76 -5.14
N VAL A 124 0.18 16.75 -6.41
CA VAL A 124 1.34 16.02 -6.92
C VAL A 124 2.26 17.00 -7.63
N ALA A 125 3.54 17.01 -7.28
CA ALA A 125 4.59 17.76 -7.94
C ALA A 125 5.66 16.82 -8.50
N SER A 126 5.74 16.73 -9.83
CA SER A 126 6.73 15.89 -10.50
C SER A 126 6.98 16.39 -11.93
N PRO A 127 8.23 16.35 -12.42
CA PRO A 127 8.52 16.59 -13.84
C PRO A 127 7.69 15.71 -14.79
N HIS A 128 7.22 14.55 -14.30
CA HIS A 128 6.39 13.61 -15.03
C HIS A 128 5.11 13.29 -14.25
N ALA A 129 4.35 14.31 -13.85
CA ALA A 129 3.13 14.13 -13.04
C ALA A 129 2.08 13.21 -13.69
N GLY A 130 2.05 13.09 -15.02
CA GLY A 130 1.16 12.16 -15.72
C GLY A 130 1.44 10.69 -15.39
N GLU A 131 2.72 10.32 -15.24
CA GLU A 131 3.16 8.98 -14.80
C GLU A 131 2.68 8.67 -13.39
N TYR A 132 2.54 9.72 -12.56
CA TYR A 132 2.00 9.57 -11.22
C TYR A 132 0.53 9.16 -11.23
N PHE A 133 -0.24 9.24 -12.31
CA PHE A 133 -1.61 8.71 -12.33
C PHE A 133 -1.71 7.36 -13.04
N GLU A 134 -0.62 6.86 -13.61
CA GLU A 134 -0.57 5.55 -14.27
C GLU A 134 -0.76 4.42 -13.25
N ASP A 135 -1.27 3.28 -13.70
CA ASP A 135 -1.41 2.05 -12.91
C ASP A 135 -2.22 2.15 -11.61
N LEU A 136 -2.88 3.28 -11.35
CA LEU A 136 -3.85 3.42 -10.28
C LEU A 136 -5.08 2.59 -10.57
N ASP A 137 -5.51 1.80 -9.59
CA ASP A 137 -6.79 1.10 -9.64
C ASP A 137 -7.91 2.02 -9.12
N SER A 138 -8.12 3.15 -9.79
CA SER A 138 -9.14 4.14 -9.42
C SER A 138 -9.51 5.06 -10.59
N GLY A 139 -10.56 5.87 -10.41
CA GLY A 139 -10.95 6.90 -11.38
C GLY A 139 -9.86 7.93 -11.67
N LEU A 140 -8.88 8.11 -10.77
CA LEU A 140 -7.74 9.02 -10.97
C LEU A 140 -6.86 8.60 -12.15
N LYS A 141 -6.85 7.32 -12.52
CA LYS A 141 -6.11 6.81 -13.69
C LYS A 141 -6.46 7.54 -14.98
N GLY A 142 -7.72 7.96 -15.12
CA GLY A 142 -8.19 8.71 -16.29
C GLY A 142 -7.48 10.06 -16.49
N LEU A 143 -6.89 10.64 -15.43
CA LEU A 143 -6.19 11.92 -15.49
C LEU A 143 -4.80 11.82 -16.14
N ALA A 144 -4.20 10.62 -16.22
CA ALA A 144 -2.82 10.45 -16.70
C ALA A 144 -2.62 11.02 -18.11
N GLY A 145 -3.51 10.69 -19.05
CA GLY A 145 -3.44 11.18 -20.43
C GLY A 145 -3.53 12.71 -20.51
N PHE A 146 -4.54 13.28 -19.83
CA PHE A 146 -4.76 14.73 -19.79
C PHE A 146 -3.56 15.49 -19.20
N VAL A 147 -2.98 14.99 -18.10
CA VAL A 147 -1.82 15.62 -17.46
C VAL A 147 -0.59 15.57 -18.38
N ARG A 148 -0.37 14.46 -19.10
CA ARG A 148 0.73 14.34 -20.07
C ARG A 148 0.58 15.29 -21.24
N GLU A 149 -0.62 15.41 -21.81
CA GLU A 149 -0.91 16.34 -22.92
C GLU A 149 -0.64 17.79 -22.54
N MET A 150 -0.95 18.17 -21.30
CA MET A 150 -0.73 19.52 -20.78
C MET A 150 0.74 19.77 -20.38
N ALA A 151 1.61 18.75 -20.41
CA ALA A 151 2.97 18.79 -19.90
C ALA A 151 3.07 19.40 -18.47
N ALA A 152 2.05 19.14 -17.65
CA ALA A 152 1.96 19.73 -16.32
C ALA A 152 2.97 19.08 -15.37
N THR A 153 3.75 19.90 -14.67
CA THR A 153 4.75 19.45 -13.68
C THR A 153 4.24 19.50 -12.24
N ARG A 154 3.07 20.11 -12.03
CA ARG A 154 2.36 20.13 -10.75
C ARG A 154 0.87 20.07 -11.00
N VAL A 155 0.20 19.15 -10.32
CA VAL A 155 -1.23 18.89 -10.45
C VAL A 155 -1.86 19.01 -9.07
N ARG A 156 -2.88 19.88 -8.96
CA ARG A 156 -3.74 19.98 -7.77
C ARG A 156 -5.17 19.63 -8.18
N LEU A 157 -5.68 18.54 -7.63
CA LEU A 157 -7.07 18.14 -7.74
C LEU A 157 -7.80 18.52 -6.46
N GLU A 158 -8.83 19.36 -6.59
CA GLU A 158 -9.67 19.78 -5.47
C GLU A 158 -11.13 19.52 -5.80
N LEU A 159 -11.76 18.63 -5.02
CA LEU A 159 -13.18 18.33 -5.09
C LEU A 159 -13.82 18.94 -3.85
N SER A 160 -14.83 19.80 -4.01
CA SER A 160 -15.48 20.46 -2.88
C SER A 160 -16.99 20.57 -3.07
N VAL A 161 -17.73 20.46 -1.96
CA VAL A 161 -19.16 20.71 -1.91
C VAL A 161 -19.42 21.97 -1.08
N PRO A 162 -20.16 22.97 -1.61
CA PRO A 162 -20.47 24.18 -0.86
C PRO A 162 -21.24 23.88 0.43
N ALA A 163 -20.88 24.54 1.53
CA ALA A 163 -21.49 24.36 2.85
C ALA A 163 -23.01 24.55 2.87
N ALA A 164 -23.54 25.41 2.00
CA ALA A 164 -24.97 25.67 1.86
C ALA A 164 -25.80 24.51 1.27
N ARG A 165 -25.15 23.42 0.80
CA ARG A 165 -25.84 22.23 0.28
C ARG A 165 -25.79 21.11 1.31
N SER A 166 -26.87 20.34 1.41
CA SER A 166 -26.95 19.12 2.23
C SER A 166 -26.14 17.94 1.68
N HIS A 167 -25.29 18.17 0.68
CA HIS A 167 -24.53 17.12 0.00
C HIS A 167 -23.13 17.00 0.62
N SER A 168 -22.62 15.80 0.71
CA SER A 168 -21.24 15.48 1.11
C SER A 168 -20.55 14.68 0.01
N LEU A 169 -19.22 14.69 0.03
CA LEU A 169 -18.43 13.74 -0.76
C LEU A 169 -18.58 12.35 -0.13
N SER A 170 -18.59 11.32 -0.97
CA SER A 170 -18.65 9.93 -0.49
C SER A 170 -17.35 9.58 0.24
N LYS A 171 -17.47 9.23 1.54
CA LYS A 171 -16.35 8.75 2.36
C LYS A 171 -15.71 7.49 1.75
N ASP A 172 -16.52 6.54 1.28
CA ASP A 172 -16.02 5.31 0.66
C ASP A 172 -15.22 5.59 -0.63
N ALA A 173 -15.68 6.52 -1.47
CA ALA A 173 -14.96 6.90 -2.68
C ALA A 173 -13.61 7.59 -2.36
N ILE A 174 -13.57 8.39 -1.29
CA ILE A 174 -12.34 9.01 -0.79
C ILE A 174 -11.36 7.93 -0.30
N LEU A 175 -11.83 7.01 0.54
CA LEU A 175 -11.01 5.92 1.06
C LEU A 175 -10.48 5.00 -0.05
N HIS A 176 -11.29 4.74 -1.08
CA HIS A 176 -10.85 4.01 -2.27
C HIS A 176 -9.75 4.77 -3.03
N ALA A 177 -9.85 6.09 -3.18
CA ALA A 177 -8.82 6.91 -3.80
C ALA A 177 -7.53 6.94 -2.98
N VAL A 178 -7.63 7.08 -1.65
CA VAL A 178 -6.51 7.03 -0.71
C VAL A 178 -5.81 5.67 -0.78
N GLY A 179 -6.57 4.58 -0.76
CA GLY A 179 -6.02 3.24 -0.85
C GLY A 179 -5.33 2.94 -2.19
N ALA A 180 -5.83 3.49 -3.30
CA ALA A 180 -5.14 3.42 -4.59
C ALA A 180 -3.80 4.18 -4.59
N LEU A 181 -3.68 5.21 -3.76
CA LEU A 181 -2.46 6.02 -3.58
C LEU A 181 -1.55 5.48 -2.46
N PHE A 182 -1.92 4.39 -1.79
CA PHE A 182 -1.24 3.92 -0.58
C PHE A 182 0.27 3.66 -0.81
N ASP A 183 0.62 3.05 -1.94
CA ASP A 183 2.02 2.75 -2.30
C ASP A 183 2.87 4.01 -2.56
N ARG A 184 2.26 5.20 -2.54
CA ARG A 184 2.88 6.47 -2.90
C ARG A 184 2.78 7.53 -1.82
N LEU A 185 2.34 7.18 -0.62
CA LEU A 185 2.24 8.12 0.50
C LEU A 185 3.61 8.63 0.97
N ASP A 186 4.65 7.81 0.83
CA ASP A 186 6.04 8.20 1.13
C ASP A 186 6.79 8.77 -0.08
N ASP A 187 6.09 9.03 -1.19
CA ASP A 187 6.69 9.62 -2.38
C ASP A 187 6.81 11.13 -2.21
N GLU A 188 8.02 11.68 -2.29
CA GLU A 188 8.26 13.14 -2.21
C GLU A 188 7.49 13.95 -3.25
N ARG A 189 7.05 13.29 -4.34
CA ARG A 189 6.20 13.91 -5.37
C ARG A 189 4.77 14.13 -4.89
N LEU A 190 4.30 13.42 -3.86
CA LEU A 190 2.99 13.62 -3.25
C LEU A 190 3.08 14.70 -2.18
N GLU A 191 2.68 15.91 -2.52
CA GLU A 191 2.79 17.04 -1.60
C GLU A 191 1.61 17.13 -0.62
N LYS A 192 0.43 16.61 -1.00
CA LYS A 192 -0.77 16.70 -0.18
C LYS A 192 -1.80 15.63 -0.52
N LEU A 193 -2.36 14.99 0.51
CA LEU A 193 -3.53 14.12 0.41
C LEU A 193 -4.39 14.34 1.66
N GLU A 194 -5.43 15.16 1.53
CA GLU A 194 -6.23 15.65 2.66
C GLU A 194 -7.73 15.52 2.37
N VAL A 195 -8.49 15.20 3.41
CA VAL A 195 -9.95 15.34 3.44
C VAL A 195 -10.37 16.24 4.58
N ASP A 196 -11.24 17.21 4.27
CA ASP A 196 -11.87 18.08 5.27
C ASP A 196 -13.39 17.89 5.26
N GLY A 197 -14.02 18.09 6.41
CA GLY A 197 -15.47 18.11 6.51
C GLY A 197 -15.92 18.29 7.95
N GLU A 198 -17.18 17.92 8.22
CA GLU A 198 -17.81 18.15 9.52
C GLU A 198 -18.01 16.83 10.27
N ASP A 199 -17.87 16.86 11.60
CA ASP A 199 -18.36 15.80 12.49
C ASP A 199 -19.88 15.92 12.75
N GLU A 200 -20.45 15.02 13.57
CA GLU A 200 -21.88 15.04 13.93
C GLU A 200 -22.31 16.33 14.63
N ALA A 201 -21.41 16.99 15.35
CA ALA A 201 -21.67 18.24 16.05
C ALA A 201 -21.45 19.47 15.16
N GLY A 202 -21.05 19.28 13.89
CA GLY A 202 -20.77 20.35 12.94
C GLY A 202 -19.40 21.00 13.11
N ASN A 203 -18.48 20.40 13.89
CA ASN A 203 -17.11 20.91 13.96
C ASN A 203 -16.31 20.44 12.75
N ASN A 204 -15.44 21.33 12.26
CA ASN A 204 -14.55 21.00 11.17
C ASN A 204 -13.47 20.01 11.62
N GLN A 205 -13.32 18.94 10.86
CA GLN A 205 -12.28 17.94 10.97
C GLN A 205 -11.46 17.94 9.68
N ALA A 206 -10.14 17.87 9.82
CA ALA A 206 -9.21 17.75 8.71
C ALA A 206 -8.30 16.54 8.96
N VAL A 207 -8.22 15.67 7.97
CA VAL A 207 -7.39 14.46 8.00
C VAL A 207 -6.41 14.55 6.85
N ASP A 208 -5.13 14.72 7.18
CA ASP A 208 -4.02 14.58 6.25
C ASP A 208 -3.50 13.13 6.32
N PHE A 209 -3.53 12.42 5.20
CA PHE A 209 -3.15 11.01 5.12
C PHE A 209 -1.63 10.81 4.99
N ILE A 210 -0.87 11.86 4.68
CA ILE A 210 0.59 11.80 4.59
C ILE A 210 1.16 12.02 6.00
N ASP A 211 0.83 13.16 6.61
CA ASP A 211 1.30 13.52 7.95
C ASP A 211 0.65 12.65 9.03
N GLY A 212 -0.58 12.21 8.79
CA GLY A 212 -1.32 11.33 9.68
C GLY A 212 -0.84 9.88 9.68
N GLN A 213 0.01 9.47 8.73
CA GLN A 213 0.45 8.08 8.62
C GLN A 213 1.25 7.65 9.86
N PHE A 214 0.91 6.47 10.40
CA PHE A 214 1.72 5.85 11.44
C PHE A 214 3.03 5.35 10.84
N ARG A 215 4.11 6.07 11.16
CA ARG A 215 5.47 5.64 10.93
C ARG A 215 5.98 5.02 12.22
N GLY A 216 5.75 3.71 12.39
CA GLY A 216 6.33 2.97 13.51
C GLY A 216 7.85 3.22 13.56
N HIS A 217 8.42 3.34 14.77
CA HIS A 217 9.81 3.73 15.02
C HIS A 217 10.76 3.32 13.88
N GLU A 218 11.22 4.32 13.12
CA GLU A 218 12.37 4.20 12.23
C GLU A 218 13.62 4.01 13.09
N ALA A 219 13.94 2.76 13.37
CA ALA A 219 15.31 2.29 13.55
C ALA A 219 15.30 0.76 13.45
N MET A 220 16.32 0.21 12.79
CA MET A 220 16.54 -1.22 12.49
C MET A 220 15.88 -1.67 11.18
N ALA A 221 16.49 -1.53 10.01
CA ALA A 221 17.87 -1.20 9.68
C ALA A 221 17.89 -0.69 8.24
N GLU A 222 18.61 0.40 7.96
CA GLU A 222 18.99 0.80 6.60
C GLU A 222 19.77 -0.32 5.85
N THR A 223 20.07 -1.43 6.52
CA THR A 223 20.87 -2.55 6.03
C THR A 223 20.37 -3.91 6.53
N ALA A 224 19.06 -4.11 6.71
CA ALA A 224 18.57 -5.48 6.85
C ALA A 224 18.92 -6.25 5.56
N PRO A 225 19.67 -7.37 5.63
CA PRO A 225 20.02 -8.11 4.43
C PRO A 225 18.73 -8.47 3.69
N ARG A 226 18.74 -8.36 2.36
CA ARG A 226 17.67 -8.96 1.54
C ARG A 226 17.72 -10.47 1.78
N HIS A 227 16.93 -10.95 2.71
CA HIS A 227 16.80 -12.37 2.97
C HIS A 227 16.09 -12.98 1.77
N THR A 228 16.75 -13.90 1.07
CA THR A 228 16.10 -14.77 0.08
C THR A 228 15.56 -16.04 0.74
N ASP A 229 15.93 -16.28 2.00
CA ASP A 229 15.42 -17.36 2.84
C ASP A 229 14.05 -16.98 3.42
N VAL A 230 13.03 -17.74 3.05
CA VAL A 230 11.64 -17.56 3.51
C VAL A 230 11.51 -17.58 5.03
N SER A 231 12.27 -18.44 5.71
CA SER A 231 12.20 -18.58 7.17
C SER A 231 12.71 -17.31 7.85
N LEU A 232 13.82 -16.75 7.36
CA LEU A 232 14.38 -15.49 7.88
C LEU A 232 13.47 -14.29 7.59
N LEU A 233 12.82 -14.26 6.43
CA LEU A 233 11.83 -13.21 6.10
C LEU A 233 10.67 -13.21 7.11
N LYS A 234 10.09 -14.40 7.33
CA LYS A 234 8.97 -14.62 8.26
C LYS A 234 9.35 -14.28 9.71
N GLU A 235 10.53 -14.71 10.14
CA GLU A 235 11.03 -14.41 11.48
C GLU A 235 11.28 -12.90 11.67
N SER A 236 11.87 -12.23 10.68
CA SER A 236 12.14 -10.79 10.75
C SER A 236 10.86 -9.97 10.92
N ILE A 237 9.86 -10.20 10.07
CA ILE A 237 8.60 -9.43 10.15
C ILE A 237 7.85 -9.72 11.44
N GLN A 238 7.87 -10.97 11.93
CA GLN A 238 7.22 -11.34 13.17
C GLN A 238 7.87 -10.65 14.38
N ARG A 239 9.21 -10.64 14.45
CA ARG A 239 9.93 -9.93 15.53
C ARG A 239 9.67 -8.43 15.49
N THR A 240 9.76 -7.80 14.32
CA THR A 240 9.47 -6.37 14.17
C THR A 240 8.04 -6.05 14.57
N PHE A 241 7.08 -6.84 14.11
CA PHE A 241 5.68 -6.65 14.47
C PHE A 241 5.46 -6.79 15.97
N GLN A 242 6.01 -7.83 16.62
CA GLN A 242 5.86 -8.00 18.08
C GLN A 242 6.43 -6.81 18.88
N ALA A 243 7.55 -6.24 18.45
CA ALA A 243 8.13 -5.05 19.09
C ALA A 243 7.23 -3.81 18.92
N SER A 244 6.61 -3.65 17.75
CA SER A 244 5.73 -2.50 17.45
C SER A 244 4.27 -2.72 17.84
N ARG A 245 3.84 -3.95 18.13
CA ARG A 245 2.44 -4.32 18.36
C ARG A 245 1.83 -3.57 19.54
N ILE A 246 2.58 -3.35 20.62
CA ILE A 246 2.09 -2.59 21.78
C ILE A 246 1.74 -1.15 21.37
N HIS A 247 2.60 -0.52 20.56
CA HIS A 247 2.36 0.82 20.05
C HIS A 247 1.17 0.85 19.09
N LEU A 248 1.11 -0.08 18.14
CA LEU A 248 -0.04 -0.23 17.23
C LEU A 248 -1.34 -0.44 18.00
N ALA A 249 -1.35 -1.34 18.99
CA ALA A 249 -2.51 -1.61 19.83
C ALA A 249 -2.92 -0.39 20.68
N SER A 250 -1.98 0.44 21.12
CA SER A 250 -2.32 1.67 21.84
C SER A 250 -2.93 2.74 20.94
N GLN A 251 -2.53 2.82 19.68
CA GLN A 251 -3.00 3.85 18.74
C GLN A 251 -4.25 3.43 17.95
N LEU A 252 -4.46 2.12 17.77
CA LEU A 252 -5.61 1.56 17.05
C LEU A 252 -6.79 1.23 17.96
N ARG A 253 -6.67 1.37 19.29
CA ARG A 253 -7.83 1.21 20.18
C ARG A 253 -8.79 2.37 19.93
N PRO A 254 -10.02 2.12 19.45
CA PRO A 254 -11.09 3.04 19.74
C PRO A 254 -11.20 3.05 21.28
N GLN A 255 -11.33 4.22 21.90
CA GLN A 255 -11.96 4.23 23.21
C GLN A 255 -13.34 3.61 23.01
N ALA A 256 -13.50 2.36 23.44
CA ALA A 256 -14.77 1.68 23.47
C ALA A 256 -15.77 2.61 24.16
N ALA A 257 -16.76 3.08 23.39
CA ALA A 257 -17.98 3.64 23.93
C ALA A 257 -18.87 2.50 24.44
#